data_AF-A0A8S3RX86-F1
#
_entry.id   AF-A0A8S3RX86-F1
#
_cell.length_a   1.000
_cell.length_b   1.000
_cell.length_c   1.000
_cell.angle_alpha   90.00
_cell.angle_beta   90.00
_cell.angle_gamma   90.00
#
_symmetry.space_group_name_H-M   'P 1'
#
loop_
_entity.id
_entity.type
_entity.pdbx_description
1 polymer ?
#
loop_
_entity_poly.entity_id
_entity_poly.type
_entity_poly.pdbx_seq_one_letter_code
_entity_poly.pdbx_strand_id
1 'polypeptide(L)'
;MANASISHVSEEEENYLRMDLMLSSISPRAVRVLFDKEFHPSCLEASIKKECGKLNDLKKKRVINAAHWNLLFPRSGVPNSTNFDVTLIATLIRNLTTLPTPSCGYDKLPLSTDTSATADLARIKYYRNKLAHINDGKLKSAVFASEWEDICGVSGGISEKQKSTISHCM
;
A
#
# COMPACT_ATOMS: atom_id res chain seq x y z
N MET A 1 -35.46 -28.00 15.47
CA MET A 1 -34.62 -27.10 14.64
C MET A 1 -33.39 -26.77 15.45
N ALA A 2 -32.20 -27.18 15.01
CA ALA A 2 -30.96 -26.87 15.72
C ALA A 2 -30.67 -25.37 15.55
N ASN A 3 -30.63 -24.63 16.65
CA ASN A 3 -30.21 -23.24 16.67
C ASN A 3 -28.69 -23.21 16.43
N ALA A 4 -28.26 -22.74 15.28
CA ALA A 4 -26.85 -22.49 15.04
C ALA A 4 -26.43 -21.31 15.91
N SER A 5 -25.82 -21.58 17.07
CA SER A 5 -25.11 -20.55 17.84
C SER A 5 -24.00 -19.99 16.94
N ILE A 6 -24.15 -18.73 16.54
CA ILE A 6 -23.05 -17.97 15.94
C ILE A 6 -21.94 -17.97 17.00
N SER A 7 -20.79 -18.57 16.67
CA SER A 7 -19.61 -18.52 17.52
C SER A 7 -19.23 -17.07 17.77
N HIS A 8 -19.07 -16.69 19.04
CA HIS A 8 -18.62 -15.36 19.42
C HIS A 8 -17.19 -15.14 18.88
N VAL A 9 -16.99 -14.07 18.10
CA VAL A 9 -15.66 -13.66 17.62
C VAL A 9 -14.87 -13.13 18.81
N SER A 10 -13.68 -13.66 19.05
CA SER A 10 -12.79 -13.18 20.11
C SER A 10 -12.29 -11.76 19.84
N GLU A 11 -11.87 -11.06 20.89
CA GLU A 11 -11.25 -9.73 20.76
C GLU A 11 -10.05 -9.74 19.80
N GLU A 12 -9.23 -10.78 19.84
CA GLU A 12 -8.06 -10.91 18.97
C GLU A 12 -8.44 -11.07 17.49
N GLU A 13 -9.53 -11.78 17.19
CA GLU A 13 -10.07 -11.92 15.83
C GLU A 13 -10.67 -10.59 15.34
N GLU A 14 -11.37 -9.85 16.21
CA GLU A 14 -11.85 -8.50 15.86
C GLU A 14 -10.69 -7.55 15.55
N ASN A 15 -9.64 -7.57 16.38
CA ASN A 15 -8.45 -6.74 16.17
C ASN A 15 -7.77 -7.06 14.84
N TYR A 16 -7.65 -8.34 14.50
CA TYR A 16 -7.13 -8.78 13.22
C TYR A 16 -7.97 -8.23 12.05
N LEU A 17 -9.30 -8.40 12.11
CA LEU A 17 -10.21 -7.92 11.07
C LEU A 17 -10.17 -6.40 10.89
N ARG A 18 -10.06 -5.64 11.99
CA ARG A 18 -9.89 -4.18 11.94
C ARG A 18 -8.59 -3.80 11.24
N MET A 19 -7.49 -4.46 11.60
CA MET A 19 -6.18 -4.22 10.98
C MET A 19 -6.20 -4.57 9.48
N ASP A 20 -6.81 -5.70 9.11
CA ASP A 20 -6.96 -6.12 7.72
C ASP A 20 -7.76 -5.11 6.91
N LEU A 21 -8.91 -4.64 7.42
CA LEU A 21 -9.73 -3.63 6.75
C LEU A 21 -8.97 -2.32 6.56
N MET A 22 -8.22 -1.87 7.57
CA MET A 22 -7.40 -0.67 7.50
C MET A 22 -6.35 -0.79 6.38
N LEU A 23 -5.60 -1.88 6.34
CA LEU A 23 -4.52 -2.10 5.39
C LEU A 23 -4.99 -2.45 3.97
N SER A 24 -6.14 -3.11 3.82
CA SER A 24 -6.68 -3.56 2.53
C SER A 24 -7.60 -2.55 1.86
N SER A 25 -8.28 -1.69 2.64
CA SER A 25 -9.33 -0.81 2.11
C SER A 25 -9.03 0.68 2.28
N ILE A 26 -8.35 1.07 3.36
CA ILE A 26 -8.11 2.47 3.71
C ILE A 26 -6.71 2.91 3.26
N SER A 27 -5.66 2.25 3.74
CA SER A 27 -4.27 2.57 3.43
C SER A 27 -3.93 2.59 1.92
N PRO A 28 -4.52 1.74 1.04
CA PRO A 28 -4.24 1.82 -0.39
C PRO A 28 -4.73 3.12 -1.02
N ARG A 29 -5.78 3.76 -0.48
CA ARG A 29 -6.26 5.06 -0.96
C ARG A 29 -5.23 6.14 -0.68
N ALA A 30 -4.69 6.15 0.54
CA ALA A 30 -3.62 7.08 0.94
C ALA A 30 -2.37 6.90 0.05
N VAL A 31 -1.89 5.67 -0.09
CA VAL A 31 -0.73 5.33 -0.93
C VAL A 31 -0.93 5.70 -2.40
N ARG A 32 -2.16 5.59 -2.90
CA ARG A 32 -2.50 5.99 -4.28
C ARG A 32 -2.34 7.49 -4.50
N VAL A 33 -2.67 8.33 -3.51
CA VAL A 33 -2.46 9.78 -3.65
C VAL A 33 -0.97 10.10 -3.85
N LEU A 34 -0.07 9.43 -3.12
CA LEU A 34 1.37 9.54 -3.36
C LEU A 34 1.75 9.07 -4.77
N PHE A 35 1.22 7.93 -5.20
CA PHE A 35 1.50 7.37 -6.52
C PHE A 35 1.04 8.29 -7.65
N ASP A 36 -0.19 8.79 -7.59
CA ASP A 36 -0.79 9.64 -8.63
C ASP A 36 -0.07 10.99 -8.75
N LYS A 37 0.64 11.45 -7.71
CA LYS A 37 1.52 12.61 -7.79
C LYS A 37 2.76 12.35 -8.64
N GLU A 38 3.35 11.16 -8.53
CA GLU A 38 4.54 10.76 -9.31
C GLU A 38 4.15 10.28 -10.72
N PHE A 39 2.98 9.67 -10.85
CA PHE A 39 2.43 9.10 -12.08
C PHE A 39 1.00 9.59 -12.30
N HIS A 40 0.87 10.83 -12.79
CA HIS A 40 -0.44 11.46 -12.99
C HIS A 40 -1.41 10.56 -13.77
N PRO A 41 -2.65 10.32 -13.29
CA PRO A 41 -3.58 9.35 -13.89
C PRO A 41 -3.82 9.55 -15.39
N SER A 42 -3.91 10.80 -15.85
CA SER A 42 -4.12 11.12 -17.28
C SER A 42 -2.92 10.75 -18.16
N CYS A 43 -1.73 10.63 -17.59
CA CYS A 43 -0.49 10.34 -18.28
C CYS A 43 0.09 8.96 -17.90
N LEU A 44 -0.64 8.18 -17.09
CA LEU A 44 -0.15 6.93 -16.49
C LEU A 44 0.33 5.95 -17.54
N GLU A 45 -0.44 5.77 -18.63
CA GLU A 45 -0.06 4.87 -19.71
C GLU A 45 1.27 5.29 -20.38
N ALA A 46 1.44 6.58 -20.65
CA ALA A 46 2.66 7.11 -21.26
C ALA A 46 3.87 6.94 -20.31
N SER A 47 3.69 7.21 -19.02
CA SER A 47 4.74 7.03 -18.01
C SER A 47 5.14 5.56 -17.85
N ILE A 48 4.18 4.63 -17.84
CA ILE A 48 4.44 3.18 -17.81
C ILE A 48 5.19 2.74 -19.07
N LYS A 49 4.75 3.18 -20.25
CA LYS A 49 5.41 2.84 -21.53
C LYS A 49 6.85 3.36 -21.61
N LYS A 50 7.11 4.56 -21.08
CA LYS A 50 8.46 5.13 -21.00
C LYS A 50 9.43 4.25 -20.20
N GLU A 51 8.94 3.64 -19.13
CA GLU A 51 9.73 2.78 -18.24
C GLU A 51 9.69 1.28 -18.62
N CYS A 52 9.20 0.94 -19.82
CA CYS A 52 8.99 -0.44 -20.26
C CYS A 52 10.25 -1.33 -20.17
N GLY A 53 11.44 -0.76 -20.42
CA GLY A 53 12.71 -1.48 -20.25
C GLY A 53 12.91 -1.98 -18.81
N LYS A 54 12.81 -1.07 -17.83
CA LYS A 54 12.94 -1.40 -16.40
C LYS A 54 11.84 -2.37 -15.96
N LEU A 55 10.60 -2.16 -16.41
CA LEU A 55 9.47 -3.04 -16.09
C LEU A 55 9.69 -4.47 -16.62
N ASN A 56 10.24 -4.63 -17.81
CA ASN A 56 10.59 -5.96 -18.33
C ASN A 56 11.66 -6.65 -17.49
N ASP A 57 12.67 -5.92 -17.01
CA ASP A 57 13.69 -6.51 -16.14
C ASP A 57 13.12 -6.90 -14.78
N LEU A 58 12.20 -6.11 -14.21
CA LEU A 58 11.46 -6.47 -13.00
C LEU A 58 10.59 -7.71 -13.21
N LYS A 59 9.96 -7.86 -14.37
CA LYS A 59 9.19 -9.05 -14.74
C LYS A 59 10.09 -10.29 -14.84
N LYS A 60 11.24 -10.19 -15.52
CA LYS A 60 12.23 -11.29 -15.63
C LYS A 60 12.73 -11.73 -14.26
N LYS A 61 12.98 -10.78 -13.36
CA LYS A 61 13.38 -11.03 -11.96
C LYS A 61 12.23 -11.50 -11.06
N ARG A 62 11.01 -11.66 -11.59
CA ARG A 62 9.79 -12.05 -10.85
C ARG A 62 9.41 -11.10 -9.72
N VAL A 63 9.86 -9.84 -9.77
CA VAL A 63 9.42 -8.78 -8.87
C VAL A 63 8.02 -8.32 -9.25
N ILE A 64 7.73 -8.25 -10.56
CA ILE A 64 6.38 -8.05 -11.11
C ILE A 64 5.88 -9.40 -11.64
N ASN A 65 4.79 -9.90 -11.08
CA ASN A 65 4.16 -11.15 -11.53
C ASN A 65 3.20 -10.92 -12.72
N ALA A 66 2.61 -11.98 -13.26
CA ALA A 66 1.71 -11.89 -14.40
C ALA A 66 0.44 -11.07 -14.13
N ALA A 67 -0.13 -11.17 -12.92
CA ALA A 67 -1.32 -10.40 -12.55
C ALA A 67 -1.00 -8.89 -12.50
N HIS A 68 0.09 -8.51 -11.85
CA HIS A 68 0.58 -7.12 -11.86
C HIS A 68 0.91 -6.63 -13.26
N TRP A 69 1.52 -7.47 -14.10
CA TRP A 69 1.81 -7.12 -15.49
C TRP A 69 0.55 -6.78 -16.28
N ASN A 70 -0.52 -7.56 -16.11
CA ASN A 70 -1.79 -7.33 -16.79
C ASN A 70 -2.51 -6.05 -16.33
N LEU A 71 -2.20 -5.55 -15.12
CA LEU A 71 -2.68 -4.24 -14.65
C LEU A 71 -1.91 -3.08 -15.31
N LEU A 72 -0.61 -3.27 -15.58
CA LEU A 72 0.25 -2.26 -16.22
C LEU A 72 0.05 -2.20 -17.74
N PHE A 73 -0.17 -3.35 -18.36
CA PHE A 73 -0.35 -3.53 -19.80
C PHE A 73 -1.64 -4.33 -20.07
N PRO A 74 -2.82 -3.73 -19.86
CA PRO A 74 -4.09 -4.41 -20.05
C PRO A 74 -4.33 -4.76 -21.52
N ARG A 75 -5.07 -5.85 -21.76
CA ARG A 75 -5.44 -6.30 -23.12
C ARG A 75 -6.42 -5.33 -23.81
N SER A 76 -7.22 -4.61 -23.03
CA SER A 76 -8.19 -3.63 -23.49
C SER A 76 -8.23 -2.46 -22.51
N GLY A 77 -8.37 -1.24 -23.03
CA GLY A 77 -8.35 -0.01 -22.24
C GLY A 77 -6.94 0.43 -21.85
N VAL A 78 -6.87 1.31 -20.85
CA VAL A 78 -5.63 1.90 -20.33
C VAL A 78 -5.41 1.48 -18.87
N PRO A 79 -4.16 1.44 -18.37
CA PRO A 79 -3.90 1.18 -16.96
C PRO A 79 -4.60 2.21 -16.08
N ASN A 80 -5.09 1.77 -14.93
CA ASN A 80 -5.76 2.63 -13.96
C ASN A 80 -5.19 2.35 -12.55
N SER A 81 -4.62 3.38 -11.93
CA SER A 81 -4.02 3.29 -10.59
C SER A 81 -5.02 2.86 -9.52
N THR A 82 -6.34 3.00 -9.77
CA THR A 82 -7.35 2.51 -8.84
C THR A 82 -7.35 1.00 -8.64
N ASN A 83 -6.80 0.26 -9.61
CA ASN A 83 -6.74 -1.18 -9.61
C ASN A 83 -5.41 -1.72 -9.04
N PHE A 84 -4.48 -0.85 -8.66
CA PHE A 84 -3.17 -1.26 -8.15
C PHE A 84 -3.23 -1.50 -6.65
N ASP A 85 -2.73 -2.66 -6.22
CA ASP A 85 -2.51 -2.95 -4.81
C ASP A 85 -1.26 -2.22 -4.26
N VAL A 86 -1.10 -2.22 -2.93
CA VAL A 86 0.04 -1.58 -2.26
C VAL A 86 1.38 -2.17 -2.68
N THR A 87 1.47 -3.46 -3.02
CA THR A 87 2.74 -4.07 -3.49
C THR A 87 3.14 -3.53 -4.84
N LEU A 88 2.19 -3.46 -5.77
CA LEU A 88 2.44 -2.93 -7.09
C LEU A 88 2.85 -1.46 -6.98
N ILE A 89 2.11 -0.64 -6.22
CA ILE A 89 2.47 0.76 -6.02
C ILE A 89 3.86 0.90 -5.39
N ALA A 90 4.17 0.15 -4.33
CA ALA A 90 5.49 0.18 -3.70
C ALA A 90 6.62 -0.25 -4.65
N THR A 91 6.35 -1.24 -5.50
CA THR A 91 7.30 -1.71 -6.50
C THR A 91 7.57 -0.65 -7.57
N LEU A 92 6.53 0.02 -8.06
CA LEU A 92 6.69 1.08 -9.06
C LEU A 92 7.41 2.29 -8.49
N ILE A 93 7.01 2.77 -7.31
CA ILE A 93 7.65 3.90 -6.63
C ILE A 93 9.14 3.61 -6.41
N ARG A 94 9.47 2.46 -5.81
CA ARG A 94 10.85 2.08 -5.49
C ARG A 94 11.77 2.00 -6.71
N ASN A 95 11.26 1.54 -7.85
CA ASN A 95 12.10 1.21 -9.01
C ASN A 95 12.06 2.23 -10.14
N LEU A 96 11.01 3.06 -10.19
CA LEU A 96 10.75 3.95 -11.33
C LEU A 96 10.82 5.44 -10.98
N THR A 97 10.75 5.81 -9.69
CA THR A 97 10.84 7.21 -9.25
C THR A 97 12.23 7.55 -8.72
N THR A 98 12.50 8.83 -8.54
CA THR A 98 13.70 9.35 -7.85
C THR A 98 13.41 9.74 -6.40
N LEU A 99 12.29 9.29 -5.83
CA LEU A 99 11.96 9.61 -4.45
C LEU A 99 13.03 9.05 -3.48
N PRO A 100 13.34 9.76 -2.39
CA PRO A 100 14.31 9.28 -1.41
C PRO A 100 13.92 7.91 -0.86
N THR A 101 14.89 6.99 -0.85
CA THR A 101 14.69 5.70 -0.20
C THR A 101 14.57 5.93 1.31
N PRO A 102 13.63 5.25 2.01
CA PRO A 102 13.53 5.34 3.46
C PRO A 102 14.85 4.96 4.13
N SER A 103 15.15 5.56 5.27
CA SER A 103 16.39 5.31 6.02
C SER A 103 16.66 3.81 6.29
N CYS A 104 15.61 3.04 6.57
CA CYS A 104 15.69 1.59 6.79
C CYS A 104 15.45 0.73 5.53
N GLY A 105 15.22 1.36 4.37
CA GLY A 105 14.76 0.72 3.15
C GLY A 105 13.26 0.36 3.16
N TYR A 106 12.78 -0.21 2.05
CA TYR A 106 11.35 -0.54 1.86
C TYR A 106 10.92 -1.88 2.46
N ASP A 107 11.84 -2.68 2.99
CA ASP A 107 11.61 -4.05 3.44
C ASP A 107 11.69 -4.20 4.97
N LYS A 108 11.91 -3.10 5.70
CA LYS A 108 11.98 -3.05 7.16
C LYS A 108 11.00 -1.99 7.67
N LEU A 109 10.53 -2.14 8.91
CA LEU A 109 9.75 -1.10 9.58
C LEU A 109 10.61 0.16 9.74
N PRO A 110 10.19 1.31 9.19
CA PRO A 110 10.90 2.58 9.38
C PRO A 110 10.85 3.06 10.84
N LEU A 111 11.80 3.92 11.22
CA LEU A 111 11.79 4.60 12.52
C LEU A 111 10.55 5.47 12.66
N SER A 112 9.92 5.53 13.83
CA SER A 112 8.71 6.35 14.07
C SER A 112 8.90 7.84 13.74
N THR A 113 10.13 8.35 13.80
CA THR A 113 10.48 9.75 13.46
C THR A 113 10.57 10.03 11.96
N ASP A 114 10.69 9.01 11.10
CA ASP A 114 10.79 9.17 9.64
C ASP A 114 9.41 9.37 9.00
N THR A 115 8.91 10.60 9.00
CA THR A 115 7.56 10.93 8.50
C THR A 115 7.50 11.19 6.99
N SER A 116 8.52 10.72 6.24
CA SER A 116 8.58 10.86 4.79
C SER A 116 7.53 9.98 4.10
N ALA A 117 7.07 10.39 2.92
CA ALA A 117 6.02 9.66 2.20
C ALA A 117 6.48 8.24 1.76
N THR A 118 7.77 8.05 1.48
CA THR A 118 8.33 6.74 1.17
C THR A 118 8.46 5.86 2.41
N ALA A 119 8.74 6.44 3.59
CA ALA A 119 8.70 5.71 4.85
C ALA A 119 7.26 5.31 5.22
N ASP A 120 6.30 6.20 5.03
CA ASP A 120 4.87 5.90 5.22
C ASP A 120 4.40 4.72 4.33
N LEU A 121 4.82 4.70 3.07
CA LEU A 121 4.61 3.57 2.17
C LEU A 121 5.26 2.27 2.67
N ALA A 122 6.49 2.35 3.17
CA ALA A 122 7.20 1.21 3.73
C ALA A 122 6.54 0.67 5.00
N ARG A 123 6.00 1.53 5.89
CA ARG A 123 5.20 1.12 7.07
C ARG A 123 3.96 0.33 6.67
N ILE A 124 3.16 0.86 5.75
CA ILE A 124 1.92 0.19 5.29
C ILE A 124 2.26 -1.18 4.69
N LYS A 125 3.29 -1.24 3.84
CA LYS A 125 3.76 -2.50 3.27
C LYS A 125 4.23 -3.49 4.34
N TYR A 126 4.98 -3.02 5.33
CA TYR A 126 5.48 -3.83 6.44
C TYR A 126 4.33 -4.45 7.23
N TYR A 127 3.38 -3.64 7.70
CA TYR A 127 2.27 -4.14 8.51
C TYR A 127 1.38 -5.12 7.75
N ARG A 128 1.12 -4.87 6.47
CA ARG A 128 0.38 -5.81 5.64
C ARG A 128 1.11 -7.13 5.45
N ASN A 129 2.43 -7.11 5.25
CA ASN A 129 3.22 -8.34 5.18
C ASN A 129 3.21 -9.09 6.52
N LYS A 130 3.37 -8.36 7.64
CA LYS A 130 3.31 -8.92 8.99
C LYS A 130 1.95 -9.59 9.24
N LEU A 131 0.85 -8.92 8.91
CA LEU A 131 -0.51 -9.42 9.10
C LEU A 131 -0.76 -10.69 8.28
N ALA A 132 -0.29 -10.73 7.03
CA ALA A 132 -0.42 -11.89 6.14
C ALA A 132 0.32 -13.16 6.64
N HIS A 133 1.23 -13.02 7.61
CA HIS A 133 1.91 -14.16 8.24
C HIS A 133 1.20 -14.68 9.51
N ILE A 134 0.11 -14.04 9.94
CA ILE A 134 -0.72 -14.50 11.06
C ILE A 134 -1.75 -15.50 10.51
N ASN A 135 -1.54 -16.78 10.79
CA ASN A 135 -2.33 -17.86 10.19
C ASN A 135 -3.65 -18.18 10.93
N ASP A 136 -3.76 -17.79 12.20
CA ASP A 136 -4.94 -18.05 13.04
C ASP A 136 -5.93 -16.89 13.06
N GLY A 137 -5.63 -15.80 12.33
CA GLY A 137 -6.46 -14.61 12.27
C GLY A 137 -6.59 -13.89 13.61
N LYS A 138 -5.63 -14.04 14.52
CA LYS A 138 -5.68 -13.45 15.88
C LYS A 138 -4.57 -12.44 16.09
N LEU A 139 -4.95 -11.24 16.51
CA LEU A 139 -4.03 -10.16 16.84
C LEU A 139 -4.22 -9.72 18.30
N LYS A 140 -3.21 -10.01 19.13
CA LYS A 140 -3.16 -9.64 20.55
C LYS A 140 -3.40 -8.14 20.75
N SER A 141 -4.20 -7.78 21.75
CA SER A 141 -4.62 -6.39 21.98
C SER A 141 -3.46 -5.42 22.17
N ALA A 142 -2.38 -5.82 22.87
CA ALA A 142 -1.20 -4.98 23.04
C ALA A 142 -0.48 -4.69 21.71
N VAL A 143 -0.40 -5.69 20.82
CA VAL A 143 0.20 -5.52 19.48
C VAL A 143 -0.71 -4.64 18.63
N PHE A 144 -2.01 -4.95 18.60
CA PHE A 144 -3.00 -4.14 17.90
C PHE A 144 -2.93 -2.67 18.32
N ALA A 145 -2.99 -2.35 19.62
CA ALA A 145 -2.96 -0.98 20.10
C ALA A 145 -1.73 -0.20 19.58
N SER A 146 -0.54 -0.80 19.69
CA SER A 146 0.70 -0.15 19.24
C SER A 146 0.77 0.05 17.72
N GLU A 147 0.35 -0.93 16.93
CA GLU A 147 0.45 -0.87 15.46
C GLU A 147 -0.71 -0.09 14.84
N TRP A 148 -1.87 -0.09 15.49
CA TRP A 148 -3.05 0.66 15.09
C TRP A 148 -2.81 2.18 15.15
N GLU A 149 -2.18 2.66 16.21
CA GLU A 149 -1.85 4.08 16.37
C GLU A 149 -0.94 4.57 15.22
N ASP A 150 0.11 3.81 14.92
CA ASP A 150 1.05 4.14 13.83
C ASP A 150 0.35 4.13 12.46
N ILE A 151 -0.42 3.08 12.13
CA ILE A 151 -1.08 2.99 10.82
C ILE A 151 -2.18 4.04 10.63
N CYS A 152 -2.89 4.41 11.70
CA CYS A 152 -3.87 5.50 11.69
C CYS A 152 -3.20 6.85 11.45
N GLY A 153 -2.11 7.13 12.17
CA GLY A 153 -1.33 8.35 11.99
C GLY A 153 -0.80 8.49 10.56
N VAL A 154 -0.25 7.41 10.00
CA VAL A 154 0.26 7.37 8.62
C VAL A 154 -0.86 7.59 7.60
N SER A 155 -1.97 6.85 7.72
CA SER A 155 -3.05 6.92 6.73
C SER A 155 -3.78 8.28 6.77
N GLY A 156 -3.94 8.87 7.96
CA GLY A 156 -4.44 10.24 8.14
C GLY A 156 -3.46 11.28 7.61
N GLY A 157 -2.17 11.16 7.96
CA GLY A 157 -1.13 12.08 7.57
C GLY A 157 -0.88 12.14 6.06
N ILE A 158 -0.90 11.00 5.36
CA ILE A 158 -0.84 10.99 3.88
C ILE A 158 -2.04 11.72 3.28
N SER A 159 -3.23 11.57 3.86
CA SER A 159 -4.46 12.22 3.37
C SER A 159 -4.46 13.73 3.62
N GLU A 160 -3.94 14.19 4.76
CA GLU A 160 -3.89 15.60 5.15
C GLU A 160 -2.78 16.38 4.44
N LYS A 161 -1.58 15.80 4.31
CA LYS A 161 -0.44 16.42 3.60
C LYS A 161 -0.78 16.78 2.14
N GLN A 162 -1.82 16.16 1.57
CA GLN A 162 -2.20 16.32 0.17
C GLN A 162 -3.36 17.29 -0.06
N LYS A 163 -4.12 17.68 0.99
CA LYS A 163 -5.05 18.84 0.90
C LYS A 163 -4.30 20.16 0.71
N SER A 164 -3.05 20.24 1.17
CA SER A 164 -2.21 21.44 1.12
C SER A 164 -1.59 21.73 -0.26
N THR A 165 -1.67 20.83 -1.24
CA THR A 165 -0.97 21.00 -2.55
C THR A 165 -1.90 21.39 -3.70
N ILE A 166 -3.22 21.51 -3.47
CA ILE A 166 -4.18 21.92 -4.53
C ILE A 166 -4.10 23.43 -4.86
N SER A 167 -3.33 24.24 -4.11
CA SER A 167 -3.24 25.69 -4.38
C SER A 167 -2.33 26.10 -5.55
N HIS A 168 -1.72 25.19 -6.31
CA HIS A 168 -0.81 25.62 -7.38
C HIS A 168 -0.90 24.80 -8.67
N CYS A 169 -2.12 24.70 -9.22
CA CYS A 169 -2.35 24.40 -10.64
C CYS A 169 -3.66 25.07 -11.11
N MET A 170 -3.78 26.38 -10.89
CA MET A 170 -4.50 27.27 -11.82
C MET A 170 -3.48 28.15 -12.53
#